data_AF-A0A0D6LWG8-F1
#
_entry.id   AF-A0A0D6LWG8-F1
#
_cell.length_a   1.000
_cell.length_b   1.000
_cell.length_c   1.000
_cell.angle_alpha   90.00
_cell.angle_beta   90.00
_cell.angle_gamma   90.00
#
_symmetry.space_group_name_H-M   'P 1'
#
loop_
_entity.id
_entity.type
_entity.pdbx_description
1 polymer ?
#
loop_
_entity_poly.entity_id
_entity_poly.type
_entity_poly.pdbx_seq_one_letter_code
_entity_poly.pdbx_strand_id
1 'polypeptide(L)'
;MHAHTGTFTSKCLLPNGEELKKAVRKEYRSLTDEERERYHKAVRTIKQNGEYDKLSMIHTRSTTSPAAHGGPGFLGWHREFIKRYEIALRRVDHKVALPYWDSTIEERLHHKQDSTLWSKELMGEADSDGYSIRKNLAEFSNT
;
A
#
# COMPACT_ATOMS: atom_id res chain seq x y z
N MET A 1 -28.92 -29.14 0.21
CA MET A 1 -27.67 -29.00 0.99
C MET A 1 -26.51 -29.46 0.11
N HIS A 2 -25.66 -28.56 -0.37
CA HIS A 2 -24.43 -28.95 -1.09
C HIS A 2 -23.32 -29.10 -0.05
N ALA A 3 -22.87 -30.33 0.17
CA ALA A 3 -21.72 -30.62 1.01
C ALA A 3 -20.45 -30.25 0.23
N HIS A 4 -19.77 -29.18 0.65
CA HIS A 4 -18.41 -28.93 0.20
C HIS A 4 -17.48 -29.94 0.89
N THR A 5 -17.02 -30.93 0.14
CA THR A 5 -15.93 -31.83 0.52
C THR A 5 -14.60 -31.07 0.49
N GLY A 6 -14.36 -30.24 1.51
CA GLY A 6 -13.08 -29.58 1.70
C GLY A 6 -12.04 -30.59 2.16
N THR A 7 -11.04 -30.89 1.33
CA THR A 7 -9.81 -31.55 1.75
C THR A 7 -9.02 -30.58 2.63
N PHE A 8 -8.71 -30.99 3.88
CA PHE A 8 -7.85 -30.24 4.79
C PHE A 8 -6.40 -30.26 4.27
N THR A 9 -6.09 -29.42 3.31
CA THR A 9 -4.72 -29.18 2.87
C THR A 9 -4.14 -27.98 3.65
N SER A 10 -2.83 -27.95 3.88
CA SER A 10 -2.14 -26.79 4.49
C SER A 10 -2.13 -25.54 3.60
N LYS A 11 -2.78 -25.62 2.43
CA LYS A 11 -2.80 -24.59 1.40
C LYS A 11 -4.12 -23.82 1.47
N CYS A 12 -4.02 -22.50 1.55
CA CYS A 12 -5.17 -21.63 1.41
C CYS A 12 -5.45 -21.44 -0.09
N LEU A 13 -6.50 -22.05 -0.62
CA LEU A 13 -6.90 -21.91 -2.02
C LEU A 13 -7.99 -20.84 -2.17
N LEU A 14 -7.85 -20.00 -3.18
CA LEU A 14 -8.87 -19.03 -3.59
C LEU A 14 -9.99 -19.73 -4.39
N PRO A 15 -11.17 -19.09 -4.57
CA PRO A 15 -12.26 -19.68 -5.37
C PRO A 15 -11.88 -20.03 -6.81
N ASN A 16 -10.85 -19.39 -7.36
CA ASN A 16 -10.31 -19.68 -8.69
C ASN A 16 -9.26 -20.81 -8.71
N GLY A 17 -9.00 -21.46 -7.57
CA GLY A 17 -8.02 -22.54 -7.42
C GLY A 17 -6.58 -22.09 -7.21
N GLU A 18 -6.28 -20.79 -7.26
CA GLU A 18 -4.93 -20.28 -6.99
C GLU A 18 -4.59 -20.38 -5.48
N GLU A 19 -3.35 -20.73 -5.17
CA GLU A 19 -2.85 -20.76 -3.79
C GLU A 19 -2.53 -19.34 -3.30
N LEU A 20 -3.14 -18.94 -2.18
CA LEU A 20 -2.86 -17.69 -1.49
C LEU A 20 -1.49 -17.77 -0.82
N LYS A 21 -0.52 -17.03 -1.36
CA LYS A 21 0.85 -16.97 -0.82
C LYS A 21 1.04 -15.82 0.16
N LYS A 22 2.01 -15.95 1.06
CA LYS A 22 2.44 -14.86 1.95
C LYS A 22 2.93 -13.66 1.13
N ALA A 23 2.54 -12.46 1.54
CA ALA A 23 3.04 -11.21 0.97
C ALA A 23 4.53 -11.01 1.32
N VAL A 24 5.35 -10.66 0.33
CA VAL A 24 6.76 -10.26 0.53
C VAL A 24 6.87 -8.78 0.19
N ARG A 25 7.17 -7.95 1.20
CA ARG A 25 7.35 -6.51 1.02
C ARG A 25 8.74 -6.24 0.47
N LYS A 26 8.80 -5.50 -0.64
CA LYS A 26 10.04 -5.11 -1.32
C LYS A 26 10.24 -3.61 -1.24
N GLU A 27 11.48 -3.17 -1.43
CA GLU A 27 11.77 -1.74 -1.60
C GLU A 27 11.06 -1.26 -2.88
N TYR A 28 10.40 -0.11 -2.82
CA TYR A 28 9.50 0.34 -3.88
C TYR A 28 10.16 0.50 -5.26
N ARG A 29 11.42 0.94 -5.32
CA ARG A 29 12.22 1.06 -6.54
C ARG A 29 12.73 -0.29 -7.06
N SER A 30 12.63 -1.35 -6.26
CA SER A 30 13.01 -2.72 -6.65
C SER A 30 11.84 -3.56 -7.17
N LEU A 31 10.63 -3.00 -7.23
CA LEU A 31 9.49 -3.67 -7.85
C LEU A 31 9.72 -3.82 -9.35
N THR A 32 9.35 -4.99 -9.87
CA THR A 32 9.18 -5.15 -11.32
C THR A 32 8.02 -4.29 -11.81
N ASP A 33 7.97 -4.01 -13.12
CA ASP A 33 6.87 -3.22 -13.72
C ASP A 33 5.51 -3.86 -13.47
N GLU A 34 5.41 -5.20 -13.52
CA GLU A 34 4.17 -5.91 -13.20
C GLU A 34 3.76 -5.72 -11.73
N GLU A 35 4.71 -5.87 -10.80
CA GLU A 35 4.43 -5.69 -9.37
C GLU A 35 3.97 -4.26 -9.05
N ARG A 36 4.63 -3.29 -9.69
CA ARG A 36 4.34 -1.86 -9.55
C ARG A 36 2.96 -1.51 -10.09
N GLU A 37 2.61 -1.98 -11.29
CA GLU A 37 1.31 -1.72 -11.88
C GLU A 37 0.18 -2.37 -11.07
N ARG A 38 0.37 -3.62 -10.60
CA ARG A 38 -0.59 -4.27 -9.69
C ARG A 38 -0.80 -3.48 -8.41
N TYR A 39 0.30 -3.00 -7.80
CA TYR A 39 0.23 -2.17 -6.60
C TYR A 39 -0.51 -0.86 -6.86
N HIS A 40 -0.15 -0.10 -7.90
CA HIS A 40 -0.80 1.16 -8.24
C HIS A 40 -2.27 0.99 -8.56
N LYS A 41 -2.62 -0.03 -9.36
CA LYS A 41 -4.00 -0.37 -9.67
C LYS A 41 -4.79 -0.67 -8.39
N ALA A 42 -4.24 -1.47 -7.48
CA ALA A 42 -4.89 -1.78 -6.20
C ALA A 42 -5.11 -0.52 -5.35
N VAL A 43 -4.12 0.38 -5.27
CA VAL A 43 -4.24 1.66 -4.55
C VAL A 43 -5.36 2.53 -5.16
N ARG A 44 -5.38 2.70 -6.48
CA ARG A 44 -6.44 3.46 -7.18
C ARG A 44 -7.82 2.84 -6.92
N THR A 45 -7.95 1.51 -7.00
CA THR A 45 -9.22 0.81 -6.74
C THR A 45 -9.72 1.03 -5.31
N ILE A 46 -8.86 0.93 -4.28
CA ILE A 46 -9.31 1.15 -2.90
C ILE A 46 -9.62 2.63 -2.61
N LYS A 47 -9.07 3.56 -3.39
CA LYS A 47 -9.52 4.97 -3.33
C LYS A 47 -10.90 5.12 -3.95
N GLN A 48 -11.10 4.63 -5.17
CA GLN A 48 -12.36 4.76 -5.90
C GLN A 48 -13.56 4.13 -5.16
N ASN A 49 -13.33 3.05 -4.39
CA ASN A 49 -14.38 2.39 -3.62
C ASN A 49 -14.52 2.92 -2.16
N GLY A 50 -13.76 3.94 -1.78
CA GLY A 50 -13.81 4.60 -0.47
C GLY A 50 -13.10 3.87 0.69
N GLU A 51 -12.52 2.69 0.48
CA GLU A 51 -11.77 1.98 1.53
C GLU A 51 -10.51 2.75 1.98
N TYR A 52 -9.83 3.42 1.05
CA TYR A 52 -8.69 4.29 1.36
C TYR A 52 -9.09 5.39 2.35
N ASP A 53 -10.24 6.04 2.12
CA ASP A 53 -10.70 7.15 2.95
C ASP A 53 -11.13 6.68 4.34
N LYS A 54 -11.77 5.50 4.44
CA LYS A 54 -12.07 4.88 5.74
C LYS A 54 -10.80 4.61 6.55
N LEU A 55 -9.76 4.09 5.91
CA LEU A 55 -8.46 3.86 6.55
C LEU A 55 -7.82 5.18 6.97
N SER A 56 -7.84 6.21 6.12
CA SER A 56 -7.35 7.54 6.47
C SER A 56 -8.06 8.10 7.71
N MET A 57 -9.39 7.97 7.79
CA MET A 57 -10.17 8.45 8.94
C MET A 57 -9.83 7.74 10.26
N ILE A 58 -9.39 6.48 10.21
CA ILE A 58 -8.93 5.75 11.41
C ILE A 58 -7.66 6.41 11.97
N HIS A 59 -6.72 6.83 11.11
CA HIS A 59 -5.48 7.50 11.54
C HIS A 59 -5.75 8.91 12.07
N THR A 60 -6.58 9.70 11.36
CA THR A 60 -6.83 11.11 11.69
C THR A 60 -7.55 11.31 13.04
N ARG A 61 -8.39 10.35 13.45
CA ARG A 61 -9.19 10.48 14.68
C ARG A 61 -8.37 10.10 15.92
N SER A 62 -7.69 11.08 16.50
CA SER A 62 -6.90 10.93 17.73
C SER A 62 -7.70 10.37 18.91
N THR A 63 -9.00 10.69 18.99
CA THR A 63 -9.91 10.15 20.03
C THR A 63 -10.08 8.63 19.95
N THR A 64 -10.04 8.06 18.73
CA THR A 64 -10.15 6.61 18.52
C THR A 64 -8.81 5.92 18.30
N SER A 65 -7.75 6.69 18.08
CA SER A 65 -6.39 6.21 17.80
C SER A 65 -5.32 6.90 18.65
N PRO A 66 -5.48 6.99 19.99
CA PRO A 66 -4.52 7.69 20.86
C PRO A 66 -3.14 7.01 20.87
N ALA A 67 -3.09 5.70 20.62
CA ALA A 67 -1.86 4.94 20.52
C ALA A 67 -1.09 5.17 19.20
N ALA A 68 -1.67 5.90 18.24
CA ALA A 68 -1.03 6.14 16.96
C ALA A 68 0.24 6.97 17.11
N HIS A 69 0.32 7.91 18.05
CA HIS A 69 1.49 8.80 18.21
C HIS A 69 1.78 9.12 19.67
N GLY A 70 3.00 9.61 19.95
CA GLY A 70 3.36 10.19 21.25
C GLY A 70 3.51 9.20 22.42
N GLY A 71 3.40 7.90 22.17
CA GLY A 71 3.49 6.88 23.23
C GLY A 71 4.02 5.52 22.73
N PRO A 72 4.19 4.55 23.65
CA PRO A 72 4.79 3.24 23.35
C PRO A 72 3.98 2.39 22.36
N GLY A 73 2.69 2.72 22.18
CA GLY A 73 1.82 2.08 21.20
C GLY A 73 2.17 2.40 19.74
N PHE A 74 2.99 3.43 19.47
CA PHE A 74 3.27 3.95 18.12
C PHE A 74 3.59 2.85 17.11
N LEU A 75 4.55 1.97 17.42
CA LEU A 75 5.00 0.91 16.51
C LEU A 75 3.96 -0.20 16.33
N GLY A 76 3.30 -0.60 17.42
CA GLY A 76 2.29 -1.65 17.39
C GLY A 76 1.05 -1.22 16.60
N TRP A 77 0.58 0.01 16.85
CA TRP A 77 -0.56 0.60 16.17
C TRP A 77 -0.29 0.73 14.66
N HIS A 78 0.85 1.29 14.26
CA HIS A 78 1.18 1.44 12.83
C HIS A 78 1.39 0.10 12.12
N ARG A 79 1.97 -0.90 12.79
CA ARG A 79 2.12 -2.25 12.22
C ARG A 79 0.77 -2.88 11.92
N GLU A 80 -0.18 -2.75 12.83
CA GLU A 80 -1.56 -3.24 12.67
C GLU A 80 -2.30 -2.46 11.58
N PHE A 81 -2.21 -1.13 11.60
CA PHE A 81 -2.81 -0.25 10.60
C PHE A 81 -2.33 -0.58 9.18
N ILE A 82 -1.01 -0.70 9.00
CA ILE A 82 -0.41 -1.08 7.74
C ILE A 82 -0.81 -2.51 7.32
N LYS A 83 -1.10 -3.40 8.27
CA LYS A 83 -1.63 -4.73 7.94
C LYS A 83 -3.06 -4.65 7.40
N ARG A 84 -3.92 -3.79 7.94
CA ARG A 84 -5.26 -3.52 7.39
C ARG A 84 -5.19 -2.97 5.97
N TYR A 85 -4.28 -2.03 5.73
CA TYR A 85 -4.04 -1.47 4.40
C TYR A 85 -3.60 -2.55 3.39
N GLU A 86 -2.63 -3.40 3.75
CA GLU A 86 -2.20 -4.51 2.90
C GLU A 86 -3.34 -5.52 2.64
N ILE A 87 -4.21 -5.80 3.62
CA ILE A 87 -5.40 -6.64 3.41
C ILE A 87 -6.37 -6.00 2.42
N ALA A 88 -6.59 -4.68 2.50
CA ALA A 88 -7.46 -3.96 1.56
C ALA A 88 -6.92 -4.05 0.12
N LEU A 89 -5.61 -3.83 -0.07
CA LEU A 89 -4.96 -4.02 -1.38
C LEU A 89 -5.12 -5.46 -1.90
N ARG A 90 -4.91 -6.45 -1.02
CA ARG A 90 -4.96 -7.87 -1.40
C ARG A 90 -6.36 -8.41 -1.65
N ARG A 91 -7.40 -7.68 -1.22
CA ARG A 91 -8.79 -7.94 -1.65
C ARG A 91 -9.04 -7.54 -3.09
N VAL A 92 -8.27 -6.59 -3.63
CA VAL A 92 -8.29 -6.23 -5.05
C VAL A 92 -7.45 -7.21 -5.86
N ASP A 93 -6.22 -7.49 -5.41
CA ASP A 93 -5.31 -8.44 -6.06
C ASP A 93 -4.47 -9.17 -5.00
N HIS A 94 -4.71 -10.47 -4.85
CA HIS A 94 -4.04 -11.29 -3.83
C HIS A 94 -2.52 -11.43 -4.03
N LYS A 95 -2.00 -11.10 -5.21
CA LYS A 95 -0.56 -11.14 -5.52
C LYS A 95 0.16 -9.87 -5.03
N VAL A 96 -0.57 -8.81 -4.68
CA VAL A 96 0.01 -7.56 -4.19
C VAL A 96 0.61 -7.72 -2.79
N ALA A 97 1.74 -7.05 -2.58
CA ALA A 97 2.32 -6.77 -1.27
C ALA A 97 2.55 -5.27 -1.16
N LEU A 98 2.43 -4.72 0.05
CA LEU A 98 2.76 -3.32 0.29
C LEU A 98 4.28 -3.11 0.17
N PRO A 99 4.79 -2.28 -0.76
CA PRO A 99 6.21 -1.94 -0.77
C PRO A 99 6.59 -1.07 0.44
N TYR A 100 7.88 -1.04 0.74
CA TYR A 100 8.44 -0.06 1.68
C TYR A 100 9.31 0.95 0.94
N TRP A 101 9.43 2.13 1.51
CA TRP A 101 10.38 3.15 1.07
C TRP A 101 11.55 3.17 2.05
N ASP A 102 12.75 2.87 1.55
CA ASP A 102 13.99 3.11 2.29
C ASP A 102 14.46 4.56 2.11
N SER A 103 14.11 5.41 3.08
CA SER A 103 14.44 6.83 3.08
C SER A 103 15.93 7.12 3.26
N THR A 104 16.72 6.15 3.71
CA THR A 104 18.18 6.35 3.90
C THR A 104 18.92 6.45 2.58
N ILE A 105 18.28 6.07 1.46
CA ILE A 105 18.85 6.24 0.12
C ILE A 105 18.77 7.72 -0.29
N GLU A 106 17.66 8.41 -0.04
CA GLU A 106 17.52 9.85 -0.31
C GLU A 106 18.46 10.69 0.56
N GLU A 107 18.71 10.25 1.79
CA GLU A 107 19.66 10.89 2.70
C GLU A 107 21.08 10.99 2.10
N ARG A 108 21.46 10.02 1.26
CA ARG A 108 22.80 9.95 0.63
C ARG A 108 22.92 10.78 -0.65
N LEU A 109 21.82 11.32 -1.17
CA LEU A 109 21.84 12.13 -2.39
C LEU A 109 22.27 13.58 -2.10
N HIS A 110 23.02 14.18 -3.04
CA HIS A 110 23.36 15.60 -2.98
C HIS A 110 22.11 16.48 -2.99
N HIS A 111 21.15 16.16 -3.88
CA HIS A 111 19.82 16.76 -3.90
C HIS A 111 18.78 15.66 -3.78
N LYS A 112 17.90 15.77 -2.76
CA LYS A 112 16.88 14.75 -2.46
C LYS A 112 15.81 14.65 -3.55
N GLN A 113 15.66 15.73 -4.31
CA GLN A 113 14.80 15.85 -5.47
C GLN A 113 15.24 14.94 -6.63
N ASP A 114 16.52 14.56 -6.67
CA ASP A 114 17.07 13.69 -7.73
C ASP A 114 16.68 12.22 -7.56
N SER A 115 16.00 11.86 -6.47
CA SER A 115 15.56 10.49 -6.26
C SER A 115 14.54 10.05 -7.32
N THR A 116 14.74 8.85 -7.85
CA THR A 116 13.78 8.19 -8.74
C THR A 116 12.40 8.01 -8.10
N LEU A 117 12.31 8.08 -6.77
CA LEU A 117 11.05 8.06 -6.03
C LEU A 117 10.07 9.13 -6.54
N TRP A 118 10.59 10.31 -6.92
CA TRP A 118 9.83 11.46 -7.42
C TRP A 118 9.67 11.46 -8.93
N SER A 119 9.89 10.32 -9.59
CA SER A 119 9.61 10.18 -11.02
C SER A 119 8.12 9.97 -11.28
N LYS A 120 7.71 10.20 -12.54
CA LYS A 120 6.36 9.86 -13.03
C LYS A 120 5.99 8.42 -12.75
N GLU A 121 6.98 7.52 -12.78
CA GLU A 121 6.78 6.09 -12.67
C GLU A 121 6.45 5.63 -11.24
N LEU A 122 6.88 6.39 -10.22
CA LEU A 122 6.71 6.04 -8.80
C LEU A 122 5.70 6.95 -8.10
N MET A 123 6.13 7.87 -7.23
CA MET A 123 5.22 8.71 -6.45
C MET A 123 4.69 9.93 -7.22
N GLY A 124 5.32 10.25 -8.36
CA GLY A 124 5.01 11.43 -9.14
C GLY A 124 6.02 12.56 -8.96
N GLU A 125 6.02 13.46 -9.94
CA GLU A 125 6.93 14.62 -9.98
C GLU A 125 6.40 15.76 -9.12
N ALA A 126 7.32 16.55 -8.57
CA ALA A 126 7.05 17.82 -7.90
C ALA A 126 7.48 19.00 -8.77
N ASP A 127 6.77 20.12 -8.71
CA ASP A 127 7.19 21.38 -9.33
C ASP A 127 8.28 22.07 -8.51
N SER A 128 8.71 23.23 -8.99
CA SER A 128 9.73 24.06 -8.33
C SER A 128 9.33 24.50 -6.93
N ASP A 129 8.03 24.52 -6.61
CA ASP A 129 7.49 24.91 -5.31
C ASP A 129 7.25 23.68 -4.40
N GLY A 130 7.52 22.48 -4.90
CA GLY A 130 7.38 21.21 -4.19
C GLY A 130 5.98 20.60 -4.26
N TYR A 131 5.06 21.15 -5.07
CA TYR A 131 3.73 20.59 -5.27
C TYR A 131 3.73 19.49 -6.32
N SER A 132 2.94 18.43 -6.09
CA SER A 132 2.88 17.30 -7.02
C SER A 132 2.16 17.68 -8.33
N ILE A 133 2.90 17.63 -9.44
CA ILE A 133 2.45 18.06 -10.78
C ILE A 133 2.00 16.91 -11.68
N ARG A 134 2.49 15.68 -11.47
CA ARG A 134 2.09 14.50 -12.27
C ARG A 134 2.10 13.27 -11.38
N LYS A 135 0.95 12.66 -11.16
CA LYS A 135 0.81 11.57 -10.20
C LYS A 135 0.42 10.27 -10.93
N ASN A 136 1.25 9.23 -10.88
CA ASN A 136 0.83 7.89 -11.37
C ASN A 136 -0.27 7.28 -10.47
N LEU A 137 -0.33 7.78 -9.24
CA LEU A 137 -1.41 7.56 -8.29
C LEU A 137 -2.53 8.64 -8.43
N ALA A 138 -2.52 9.53 -9.44
CA ALA A 138 -3.29 10.80 -9.45
C ALA A 138 -4.80 10.73 -9.50
N GLU A 139 -5.43 9.57 -9.60
CA GLU A 139 -6.88 9.49 -9.58
C GLU A 139 -7.50 9.80 -8.19
N PHE A 140 -6.74 10.42 -7.28
CA PHE A 140 -7.26 11.04 -6.06
C PHE A 140 -7.99 12.38 -6.29
N SER A 141 -8.04 12.91 -7.52
CA SER A 141 -8.80 14.13 -7.85
C SER A 141 -10.08 13.82 -8.65
N ASN A 142 -11.13 13.38 -7.96
CA ASN A 142 -12.55 13.58 -8.33
C ASN A 142 -13.51 12.98 -7.29
N THR A 143 -13.37 13.39 -6.03
CA THR A 143 -14.43 13.32 -5.00
C THR A 143 -14.26 14.47 -4.03
#